data_AF-A0A9D1VE20-F1
#
_entry.id   AF-A0A9D1VE20-F1
#
_cell.length_a   1.000
_cell.length_b   1.000
_cell.length_c   1.000
_cell.angle_alpha   90.00
_cell.angle_beta   90.00
_cell.angle_gamma   90.00
#
_symmetry.space_group_name_H-M   'P 1'
#
loop_
_entity.id
_entity.type
_entity.pdbx_description
1 polymer ?
#
loop_
_entity_poly.entity_id
_entity_poly.type
_entity_poly.pdbx_seq_one_letter_code
_entity_poly.pdbx_strand_id
1 'polypeptide(L)'
;MKKRIALLLAAALTVLLAACGSGGGKDENAPVQTLGWFVMEREDGVALDDLGDQETYLVHVYDLIPDESENAELSSFASHYSVTLNETNTYEPMGASFSLGITDPNDANYFMVASGYALPWEIDEVPAGSDPIRCVSVYKVNTNDLTEDTVGVFALESSQPYESAPLDCEISFTAEDITSITRFDDVFQVEEDPEAAMISAAYFQRVRSVCNNIITGHLFNSLFSNGLTSYQNGLTWIDGITNYGVFSVTGLAGMSEEFYGDAFDEGQSDIEGLPAFDAEVVQARYPDLPIAEFEAALDSWLTNGPIALEALNAGQDAGEAGDLADAAVQDMKTYGQQILEGYTAHLKGE
;
A
#
# COMPACT_ATOMS: atom_id res chain seq x y z
N MET A 1 49.39 16.35 20.62
CA MET A 1 49.36 16.49 19.15
C MET A 1 48.06 15.89 18.62
N LYS A 2 47.37 16.64 17.76
CA LYS A 2 46.28 16.23 16.85
C LYS A 2 44.93 15.82 17.48
N LYS A 3 44.25 16.84 18.02
CA LYS A 3 42.82 17.07 17.71
C LYS A 3 42.77 17.49 16.22
N ARG A 4 41.98 16.80 15.38
CA ARG A 4 41.53 17.14 13.99
C ARG A 4 41.33 15.88 13.14
N ILE A 5 40.34 15.03 13.44
CA ILE A 5 39.75 14.05 12.49
C ILE A 5 38.25 13.85 12.82
N ALA A 6 37.51 14.93 13.05
CA ALA A 6 36.06 14.86 13.30
C ALA A 6 35.27 15.88 12.45
N LEU A 7 35.86 16.35 11.34
CA LEU A 7 35.26 17.42 10.52
C LEU A 7 35.27 17.12 9.01
N LEU A 8 35.31 15.85 8.63
CA LEU A 8 35.29 15.42 7.22
C LEU A 8 34.15 14.43 6.89
N LEU A 9 33.26 14.13 7.83
CA LEU A 9 32.09 13.26 7.59
C LEU A 9 30.74 14.01 7.52
N ALA A 10 30.74 15.33 7.66
CA ALA A 10 29.52 16.16 7.63
C ALA A 10 29.36 16.96 6.31
N ALA A 11 30.21 16.71 5.30
CA ALA A 11 30.17 17.42 4.03
C ALA A 11 30.02 16.49 2.80
N ALA A 12 29.72 15.21 3.04
CA ALA A 12 29.50 14.21 1.98
C ALA A 12 28.04 13.70 1.92
N LEU A 13 27.15 14.22 2.79
CA LEU A 13 25.72 13.87 2.80
C LEU A 13 24.81 14.93 2.15
N THR A 14 25.38 15.96 1.50
CA THR A 14 24.63 17.10 0.94
C THR A 14 24.78 17.26 -0.58
N VAL A 15 25.09 16.19 -1.32
CA VAL A 15 25.26 16.28 -2.80
C VAL A 15 24.53 15.19 -3.58
N LEU A 16 23.45 14.60 -3.04
CA LEU A 16 22.57 13.70 -3.83
C LEU A 16 21.06 14.06 -3.79
N LEU A 17 20.68 15.18 -3.16
CA LEU A 17 19.29 15.71 -3.21
C LEU A 17 19.13 16.87 -4.20
N ALA A 18 19.79 16.79 -5.35
CA ALA A 18 19.63 17.75 -6.45
C ALA A 18 19.23 17.03 -7.73
N ALA A 19 18.10 16.35 -7.65
CA ALA A 19 17.22 16.02 -8.78
C ALA A 19 15.77 15.92 -8.27
N CYS A 20 15.35 16.85 -7.41
CA CYS A 20 13.92 17.12 -7.22
C CYS A 20 13.54 18.19 -8.24
N GLY A 21 12.64 17.86 -9.15
CA GLY A 21 11.96 18.83 -10.01
C GLY A 21 11.37 19.92 -9.13
N SER A 22 11.91 21.13 -9.25
CA SER A 22 11.40 22.33 -8.61
C SER A 22 10.45 23.03 -9.58
N GLY A 23 9.26 22.45 -9.81
CA GLY A 23 8.20 23.05 -10.62
C GLY A 23 6.94 23.41 -9.83
N GLY A 24 6.66 22.72 -8.71
CA GLY A 24 5.62 23.11 -7.75
C GLY A 24 6.17 23.99 -6.62
N GLY A 25 5.94 25.30 -6.67
CA GLY A 25 6.26 26.18 -5.54
C GLY A 25 5.49 25.75 -4.29
N LYS A 26 6.19 25.40 -3.20
CA LYS A 26 5.59 25.28 -1.86
C LYS A 26 5.06 26.65 -1.46
N ASP A 27 3.78 26.90 -1.71
CA ASP A 27 3.07 27.97 -1.03
C ASP A 27 2.77 27.48 0.38
N GLU A 28 3.48 28.04 1.38
CA GLU A 28 3.38 27.61 2.78
C GLU A 28 1.98 27.81 3.39
N ASN A 29 1.05 28.43 2.66
CA ASN A 29 -0.35 28.61 3.07
C ASN A 29 -1.37 27.94 2.13
N ALA A 30 -0.94 27.07 1.19
CA ALA A 30 -1.89 26.35 0.36
C ALA A 30 -2.63 25.29 1.20
N PRO A 31 -3.96 25.13 1.04
CA PRO A 31 -4.73 24.10 1.75
C PRO A 31 -4.37 22.68 1.30
N VAL A 32 -3.63 22.56 0.21
CA VAL A 32 -3.13 21.29 -0.33
C VAL A 32 -1.64 21.44 -0.63
N GLN A 33 -0.85 20.54 -0.09
CA GLN A 33 0.59 20.45 -0.36
C GLN A 33 0.90 19.19 -1.16
N THR A 34 1.21 19.36 -2.45
CA THR A 34 1.67 18.25 -3.30
C THR A 34 3.00 17.69 -2.81
N LEU A 35 3.07 16.37 -2.69
CA LEU A 35 4.28 15.62 -2.37
C LEU A 35 4.87 14.94 -3.60
N GLY A 36 4.02 14.45 -4.50
CA GLY A 36 4.47 13.88 -5.77
C GLY A 36 3.34 13.64 -6.76
N TRP A 37 3.68 13.81 -8.05
CA TRP A 37 2.92 13.32 -9.18
C TRP A 37 3.67 12.15 -9.79
N PHE A 38 2.97 11.04 -10.05
CA PHE A 38 3.58 9.84 -10.61
C PHE A 38 2.81 9.30 -11.79
N VAL A 39 3.52 8.86 -12.81
CA VAL A 39 2.93 8.12 -13.94
C VAL A 39 3.45 6.70 -13.94
N MET A 40 2.53 5.74 -14.01
CA MET A 40 2.89 4.34 -14.19
C MET A 40 3.44 4.13 -15.61
N GLU A 41 4.70 3.72 -15.71
CA GLU A 41 5.26 3.27 -16.97
C GLU A 41 4.73 1.89 -17.31
N ARG A 42 4.39 1.71 -18.59
CA ARG A 42 3.92 0.43 -19.10
C ARG A 42 5.13 -0.32 -19.64
N GLU A 43 5.48 -1.44 -19.02
CA GLU A 43 6.46 -2.33 -19.62
C GLU A 43 5.94 -2.87 -20.96
N ASP A 44 6.84 -2.96 -21.94
CA ASP A 44 6.51 -3.41 -23.29
C ASP A 44 5.89 -4.83 -23.24
N GLY A 45 4.61 -4.93 -23.61
CA GLY A 45 3.88 -6.19 -23.65
C GLY A 45 3.26 -6.63 -22.32
N VAL A 46 3.38 -5.84 -21.26
CA VAL A 46 2.70 -6.06 -19.97
C VAL A 46 1.43 -5.20 -19.93
N ALA A 47 0.28 -5.85 -19.75
CA ALA A 47 -0.96 -5.14 -19.54
C ALA A 47 -1.00 -4.64 -18.09
N LEU A 48 -1.31 -3.34 -17.91
CA LEU A 48 -1.78 -2.85 -16.62
C LEU A 48 -3.24 -3.25 -16.47
N ASP A 49 -3.58 -3.82 -15.32
CA ASP A 49 -4.93 -4.32 -15.07
C ASP A 49 -5.98 -3.24 -15.23
N ASP A 50 -7.06 -3.56 -15.94
CA ASP A 50 -8.24 -2.70 -16.12
C ASP A 50 -7.97 -1.37 -16.85
N LEU A 51 -6.90 -1.32 -17.67
CA LEU A 51 -6.56 -0.19 -18.54
C LEU A 51 -6.52 -0.59 -20.03
N GLY A 52 -7.12 0.24 -20.88
CA GLY A 52 -6.97 0.14 -22.33
C GLY A 52 -5.54 0.44 -22.80
N ASP A 53 -5.24 0.13 -24.07
CA ASP A 53 -3.90 0.31 -24.66
C ASP A 53 -3.38 1.77 -24.62
N GLN A 54 -4.29 2.74 -24.53
CA GLN A 54 -4.00 4.17 -24.49
C GLN A 54 -4.24 4.79 -23.11
N GLU A 55 -4.37 3.96 -22.06
CA GLU A 55 -4.57 4.43 -20.69
C GLU A 55 -3.36 4.08 -19.82
N THR A 56 -3.05 4.96 -18.87
CA THR A 56 -2.12 4.71 -17.77
C THR A 56 -2.66 5.29 -16.45
N TYR A 57 -2.02 4.96 -15.34
CA TYR A 57 -2.28 5.55 -14.04
C TYR A 57 -1.46 6.83 -13.86
N LEU A 58 -2.13 7.91 -13.48
CA LEU A 58 -1.53 9.11 -12.88
C LEU A 58 -1.88 9.12 -11.39
N VAL A 59 -0.90 9.22 -10.51
CA VAL A 59 -1.06 9.21 -9.06
C VAL A 59 -0.64 10.55 -8.50
N HIS A 60 -1.45 11.12 -7.61
CA HIS A 60 -1.15 12.33 -6.86
C HIS A 60 -1.12 11.98 -5.38
N VAL A 61 0.03 12.22 -4.72
CA VAL A 61 0.16 12.15 -3.27
C VAL A 61 0.33 13.57 -2.74
N TYR A 62 -0.46 13.93 -1.74
CA TYR A 62 -0.49 15.27 -1.18
C TYR A 62 -0.97 15.25 0.27
N ASP A 63 -0.68 16.33 0.99
CA ASP A 63 -1.27 16.61 2.28
C ASP A 63 -2.44 17.58 2.12
N LEU A 64 -3.58 17.26 2.72
CA LEU A 64 -4.58 18.26 3.08
C LEU A 64 -4.10 18.98 4.33
N ILE A 65 -4.05 20.31 4.28
CA ILE A 65 -3.63 21.16 5.40
C ILE A 65 -4.89 21.75 6.05
N PRO A 66 -5.29 21.27 7.24
CA PRO A 66 -6.48 21.76 7.94
C PRO A 66 -6.35 23.26 8.28
N ASP A 67 -7.47 23.99 8.21
CA ASP A 67 -7.51 25.35 8.74
C ASP A 67 -7.37 25.34 10.27
N GLU A 68 -6.74 26.36 10.83
CA GLU A 68 -6.51 26.46 12.28
C GLU A 68 -7.78 26.75 13.09
N SER A 69 -8.85 27.19 12.45
CA SER A 69 -10.00 27.84 13.11
C SER A 69 -11.37 27.34 12.67
N GLU A 70 -11.50 26.75 11.48
CA GLU A 70 -12.76 26.28 10.92
C GLU A 70 -12.64 24.85 10.36
N ASN A 71 -13.64 24.01 10.65
CA ASN A 71 -13.73 22.67 10.06
C ASN A 71 -14.04 22.79 8.57
N ALA A 72 -13.47 21.91 7.75
CA ALA A 72 -13.80 21.82 6.34
C ALA A 72 -14.69 20.61 6.06
N GLU A 73 -15.74 20.78 5.26
CA GLU A 73 -16.54 19.68 4.73
C GLU A 73 -16.02 19.31 3.34
N LEU A 74 -15.59 18.07 3.18
CA LEU A 74 -15.11 17.57 1.90
C LEU A 74 -16.27 17.02 1.07
N SER A 75 -16.18 17.21 -0.25
CA SER A 75 -17.20 16.67 -1.15
C SER A 75 -17.06 15.15 -1.23
N SER A 76 -18.17 14.43 -1.11
CA SER A 76 -18.19 12.98 -1.36
C SER A 76 -18.19 12.62 -2.85
N PHE A 77 -18.17 13.62 -3.75
CA PHE A 77 -18.16 13.40 -5.19
C PHE A 77 -16.72 13.41 -5.70
N ALA A 78 -16.24 12.26 -6.21
CA ALA A 78 -14.91 12.14 -6.81
C ALA A 78 -14.62 13.22 -7.87
N SER A 79 -15.62 13.68 -8.61
CA SER A 79 -15.50 14.75 -9.62
C SER A 79 -15.00 16.09 -9.06
N HIS A 80 -15.04 16.28 -7.75
CA HIS A 80 -14.53 17.46 -7.06
C HIS A 80 -13.02 17.40 -6.74
N TYR A 81 -12.34 16.31 -7.10
CA TYR A 81 -10.90 16.11 -6.92
C TYR A 81 -10.26 15.80 -8.27
N SER A 82 -10.55 16.64 -9.26
CA SER A 82 -10.28 16.33 -10.67
C SER A 82 -8.89 16.78 -11.12
N VAL A 83 -8.41 16.18 -12.20
CA VAL A 83 -7.22 16.64 -12.92
C VAL A 83 -7.61 16.99 -14.34
N THR A 84 -7.31 18.22 -14.76
CA THR A 84 -7.43 18.64 -16.16
C THR A 84 -6.05 18.71 -16.81
N LEU A 85 -5.86 17.93 -17.88
CA LEU A 85 -4.62 17.93 -18.66
C LEU A 85 -4.79 18.74 -19.94
N ASN A 86 -3.76 19.51 -20.28
CA ASN A 86 -3.62 20.30 -21.51
C ASN A 86 -4.80 21.23 -21.80
N GLU A 87 -5.48 21.71 -20.75
CA GLU A 87 -6.69 22.55 -20.82
C GLU A 87 -7.88 21.90 -21.56
N THR A 88 -7.85 20.57 -21.78
CA THR A 88 -8.81 19.88 -22.64
C THR A 88 -9.55 18.74 -21.95
N ASN A 89 -8.83 17.77 -21.41
CA ASN A 89 -9.41 16.55 -20.87
C ASN A 89 -9.37 16.56 -19.34
N THR A 90 -10.52 16.37 -18.72
CA THR A 90 -10.68 16.31 -17.26
C THR A 90 -10.92 14.87 -16.83
N TYR A 91 -10.21 14.47 -15.78
CA TYR A 91 -10.18 13.12 -15.24
C TYR A 91 -10.65 13.15 -13.79
N GLU A 92 -11.49 12.19 -13.42
CA GLU A 92 -11.94 11.95 -12.05
C GLU A 92 -11.09 10.84 -11.42
N PRO A 93 -10.82 10.90 -10.12
CA PRO A 93 -10.07 9.87 -9.45
C PRO A 93 -10.90 8.59 -9.32
N MET A 94 -10.19 7.46 -9.27
CA MET A 94 -10.76 6.15 -9.04
C MET A 94 -11.20 6.02 -7.59
N GLY A 95 -12.39 5.49 -7.36
CA GLY A 95 -12.76 4.98 -6.04
C GLY A 95 -11.98 3.70 -5.72
N ALA A 96 -11.71 3.46 -4.44
CA ALA A 96 -11.25 2.17 -3.95
C ALA A 96 -12.42 1.38 -3.37
N SER A 97 -12.50 0.08 -3.69
CA SER A 97 -13.43 -0.82 -3.01
C SER A 97 -12.71 -2.09 -2.62
N PHE A 98 -12.74 -2.42 -1.33
CA PHE A 98 -12.21 -3.68 -0.83
C PHE A 98 -13.31 -4.52 -0.21
N SER A 99 -13.34 -5.80 -0.61
CA SER A 99 -14.15 -6.83 0.02
C SER A 99 -13.39 -8.14 -0.04
N LEU A 100 -13.31 -8.83 1.10
CA LEU A 100 -12.69 -10.14 1.16
C LEU A 100 -13.52 -11.16 0.38
N GLY A 101 -12.93 -11.70 -0.70
CA GLY A 101 -13.23 -13.05 -1.18
C GLY A 101 -14.04 -13.24 -2.45
N ILE A 102 -14.34 -12.22 -3.28
CA ILE A 102 -15.11 -12.44 -4.54
C ILE A 102 -14.62 -11.65 -5.76
N THR A 103 -13.85 -10.59 -5.59
CA THR A 103 -13.22 -9.84 -6.70
C THR A 103 -11.73 -9.80 -6.46
N ASP A 104 -10.93 -9.94 -7.52
CA ASP A 104 -9.53 -9.51 -7.53
C ASP A 104 -9.56 -8.03 -7.96
N PRO A 105 -9.43 -7.06 -7.03
CA PRO A 105 -9.22 -5.67 -7.39
C PRO A 105 -8.02 -5.53 -8.32
N ASN A 106 -8.03 -4.51 -9.18
CA ASN A 106 -6.83 -4.14 -9.92
C ASN A 106 -5.74 -3.61 -8.97
N ASP A 107 -4.51 -3.58 -9.45
CA ASP A 107 -3.34 -3.13 -8.69
C ASP A 107 -3.51 -1.74 -8.08
N ALA A 108 -4.15 -0.81 -8.80
CA ALA A 108 -4.43 0.54 -8.28
C ALA A 108 -5.36 0.51 -7.05
N ASN A 109 -6.37 -0.36 -7.03
CA ASN A 109 -7.21 -0.54 -5.85
C ASN A 109 -6.42 -1.11 -4.68
N TYR A 110 -5.54 -2.09 -4.92
CA TYR A 110 -4.69 -2.62 -3.86
C TYR A 110 -3.76 -1.55 -3.30
N PHE A 111 -3.13 -0.77 -4.17
CA PHE A 111 -2.31 0.36 -3.76
C PHE A 111 -3.10 1.36 -2.92
N MET A 112 -4.27 1.81 -3.37
CA MET A 112 -5.09 2.77 -2.62
C MET A 112 -5.44 2.25 -1.22
N VAL A 113 -5.90 1.00 -1.11
CA VAL A 113 -6.26 0.37 0.18
C VAL A 113 -5.05 0.16 1.09
N ALA A 114 -3.94 -0.32 0.54
CA ALA A 114 -2.79 -0.75 1.31
C ALA A 114 -1.83 0.38 1.67
N SER A 115 -1.84 1.49 0.91
CA SER A 115 -0.91 2.61 1.11
C SER A 115 -1.02 3.28 2.50
N GLY A 116 -2.19 3.19 3.13
CA GLY A 116 -2.51 3.93 4.35
C GLY A 116 -2.75 5.42 4.11
N TYR A 117 -2.84 5.86 2.86
CA TYR A 117 -3.26 7.22 2.51
C TYR A 117 -4.78 7.31 2.48
N ALA A 118 -5.32 8.46 2.88
CA ALA A 118 -6.76 8.70 2.83
C ALA A 118 -7.22 8.99 1.39
N LEU A 119 -8.46 8.64 1.09
CA LEU A 119 -9.14 9.05 -0.14
C LEU A 119 -10.00 10.26 0.22
N PRO A 120 -9.73 11.44 -0.37
CA PRO A 120 -10.33 12.68 0.12
C PRO A 120 -11.87 12.70 0.00
N TRP A 121 -12.45 11.99 -0.97
CA TRP A 121 -13.91 11.88 -1.13
C TRP A 121 -14.58 10.88 -0.18
N GLU A 122 -13.80 10.11 0.59
CA GLU A 122 -14.29 9.24 1.68
C GLU A 122 -14.18 9.91 3.06
N ILE A 123 -13.58 11.11 3.12
CA ILE A 123 -13.50 11.94 4.33
C ILE A 123 -14.73 12.84 4.37
N ASP A 124 -15.51 12.78 5.46
CA ASP A 124 -16.69 13.64 5.62
C ASP A 124 -16.31 15.05 6.09
N GLU A 125 -15.46 15.16 7.10
CA GLU A 125 -15.07 16.42 7.75
C GLU A 125 -13.57 16.40 8.08
N VAL A 126 -12.88 17.51 7.81
CA VAL A 126 -11.51 17.78 8.25
C VAL A 126 -11.59 18.73 9.46
N PRO A 127 -11.24 18.27 10.68
CA PRO A 127 -11.31 19.10 11.87
C PRO A 127 -10.30 20.25 11.88
N ALA A 128 -10.73 21.41 12.36
CA ALA A 128 -9.83 22.56 12.51
C ALA A 128 -8.65 22.27 13.44
N GLY A 129 -7.45 22.67 13.05
CA GLY A 129 -6.21 22.54 13.82
C GLY A 129 -5.75 21.10 14.04
N SER A 130 -6.27 20.13 13.28
CA SER A 130 -5.72 18.77 13.26
C SER A 130 -4.38 18.72 12.53
N ASP A 131 -3.68 17.59 12.66
CA ASP A 131 -2.49 17.33 11.86
C ASP A 131 -2.87 17.20 10.36
N PRO A 132 -1.92 17.45 9.43
CA PRO A 132 -2.12 17.22 8.00
C PRO A 132 -2.58 15.80 7.70
N ILE A 133 -3.48 15.67 6.73
CA ILE A 133 -3.99 14.36 6.29
C ILE A 133 -3.32 14.00 4.96
N ARG A 134 -2.52 12.93 4.98
CA ARG A 134 -1.87 12.36 3.80
C ARG A 134 -2.90 11.67 2.91
N CYS A 135 -3.12 12.20 1.72
CA CYS A 135 -4.11 11.73 0.76
C CYS A 135 -3.47 11.19 -0.51
N VAL A 136 -4.26 10.36 -1.22
CA VAL A 136 -3.93 9.88 -2.56
C VAL A 136 -5.13 10.00 -3.50
N SER A 137 -4.85 10.42 -4.73
CA SER A 137 -5.80 10.35 -5.84
C SER A 137 -5.15 9.60 -7.00
N VAL A 138 -5.82 8.57 -7.51
CA VAL A 138 -5.34 7.78 -8.66
C VAL A 138 -6.29 7.99 -9.83
N TYR A 139 -5.77 8.36 -11.00
CA TYR A 139 -6.53 8.68 -12.21
C TYR A 139 -6.19 7.68 -13.31
N LYS A 140 -7.18 7.26 -14.09
CA LYS A 140 -6.97 6.62 -15.38
C LYS A 140 -6.93 7.70 -16.45
N VAL A 141 -5.76 7.96 -17.03
CA VAL A 141 -5.55 9.05 -17.99
C VAL A 141 -5.16 8.53 -19.36
N ASN A 142 -5.49 9.28 -20.41
CA ASN A 142 -5.04 8.97 -21.76
C ASN A 142 -3.53 9.24 -21.88
N THR A 143 -2.77 8.25 -22.32
CA THR A 143 -1.31 8.38 -22.50
C THR A 143 -0.94 9.46 -23.52
N ASN A 144 -1.83 9.79 -24.47
CA ASN A 144 -1.60 10.88 -25.42
C ASN A 144 -1.67 12.28 -24.79
N ASP A 145 -2.23 12.41 -23.58
CA ASP A 145 -2.23 13.67 -22.84
C ASP A 145 -0.96 13.87 -21.99
N LEU A 146 -0.12 12.83 -21.89
CA LEU A 146 1.15 12.84 -21.17
C LEU A 146 2.31 12.90 -22.18
N THR A 147 2.83 14.10 -22.37
CA THR A 147 3.92 14.45 -23.30
C THR A 147 4.92 15.35 -22.59
N GLU A 148 6.05 15.66 -23.24
CA GLU A 148 7.04 16.60 -22.71
C GLU A 148 6.49 18.02 -22.47
N ASP A 149 5.40 18.39 -23.16
CA ASP A 149 4.74 19.69 -23.05
C ASP A 149 3.51 19.66 -22.14
N THR A 150 3.29 18.58 -21.39
CA THR A 150 2.09 18.45 -20.55
C THR A 150 2.01 19.56 -19.51
N VAL A 151 0.82 20.15 -19.44
CA VAL A 151 0.40 21.04 -18.36
C VAL A 151 -0.84 20.45 -17.72
N GLY A 152 -0.87 20.42 -16.40
CA GLY A 152 -1.97 19.87 -15.63
C GLY A 152 -2.46 20.85 -14.57
N VAL A 153 -3.75 20.74 -14.23
CA VAL A 153 -4.36 21.44 -13.11
C VAL A 153 -5.13 20.42 -12.28
N PHE A 154 -4.71 20.23 -11.03
CA PHE A 154 -5.51 19.58 -10.01
C PHE A 154 -6.47 20.59 -9.42
N ALA A 155 -7.74 20.21 -9.26
CA ALA A 155 -8.77 21.03 -8.62
C ALA A 155 -9.40 20.26 -7.46
N LEU A 156 -9.43 20.90 -6.29
CA LEU A 156 -10.21 20.49 -5.13
C LEU A 156 -11.36 21.48 -4.96
N GLU A 157 -12.60 20.98 -5.05
CA GLU A 157 -13.81 21.75 -4.83
C GLU A 157 -14.58 21.15 -3.65
N SER A 158 -14.63 21.82 -2.51
CA SER A 158 -15.44 21.39 -1.36
C SER A 158 -16.94 21.45 -1.67
N SER A 159 -17.76 20.82 -0.84
CA SER A 159 -19.22 20.94 -0.92
C SER A 159 -19.75 22.23 -0.28
N GLN A 160 -18.87 23.05 0.32
CA GLN A 160 -19.23 24.26 1.04
C GLN A 160 -19.44 25.44 0.06
N PRO A 161 -20.24 26.46 0.43
CA PRO A 161 -20.30 27.69 -0.35
C PRO A 161 -18.91 28.34 -0.45
N TYR A 162 -18.52 28.82 -1.64
CA TYR A 162 -17.18 29.38 -1.94
C TYR A 162 -16.63 30.41 -0.93
N GLU A 163 -17.50 31.14 -0.23
CA GLU A 163 -17.09 32.10 0.82
C GLU A 163 -16.67 31.43 2.15
N SER A 164 -16.76 30.10 2.24
CA SER A 164 -16.59 29.27 3.45
C SER A 164 -15.96 27.91 3.12
N ALA A 165 -15.13 27.88 2.08
CA ALA A 165 -14.55 26.67 1.50
C ALA A 165 -13.02 26.68 1.66
N PRO A 166 -12.49 26.43 2.89
CA PRO A 166 -11.08 26.64 3.20
C PRO A 166 -10.13 25.73 2.43
N LEU A 167 -10.63 24.63 1.87
CA LEU A 167 -9.82 23.67 1.10
C LEU A 167 -9.90 23.85 -0.42
N ASP A 168 -10.77 24.73 -0.94
CA ASP A 168 -10.91 24.95 -2.38
C ASP A 168 -9.58 25.46 -2.96
N CYS A 169 -9.04 24.76 -3.94
CA CYS A 169 -7.80 25.16 -4.58
C CYS A 169 -7.64 24.59 -5.99
N GLU A 170 -6.77 25.27 -6.76
CA GLU A 170 -6.22 24.76 -8.01
C GLU A 170 -4.70 24.70 -7.89
N ILE A 171 -4.11 23.59 -8.27
CA ILE A 171 -2.66 23.38 -8.28
C ILE A 171 -2.24 23.04 -9.70
N SER A 172 -1.47 23.94 -10.31
CA SER A 172 -0.87 23.67 -11.61
C SER A 172 0.39 22.81 -11.46
N PHE A 173 0.61 21.92 -12.41
CA PHE A 173 1.82 21.12 -12.55
C PHE A 173 2.18 20.96 -14.03
N THR A 174 3.41 20.54 -14.28
CA THR A 174 3.95 20.34 -15.62
C THR A 174 4.52 18.93 -15.77
N ALA A 175 4.92 18.55 -16.98
CA ALA A 175 5.61 17.29 -17.22
C ALA A 175 6.87 17.11 -16.34
N GLU A 176 7.57 18.19 -15.98
CA GLU A 176 8.78 18.14 -15.13
C GLU A 176 8.47 17.79 -13.66
N ASP A 177 7.20 17.95 -13.24
CA ASP A 177 6.76 17.60 -11.88
C ASP A 177 6.34 16.12 -11.77
N ILE A 178 6.14 15.43 -12.90
CA ILE A 178 5.69 14.04 -12.95
C ILE A 178 6.88 13.10 -12.94
N THR A 179 6.89 12.17 -11.99
CA THR A 179 7.89 11.11 -11.88
C THR A 179 7.37 9.81 -12.49
N SER A 180 8.12 9.24 -13.42
CA SER A 180 7.86 7.89 -13.91
C SER A 180 8.15 6.85 -12.82
N ILE A 181 7.24 5.89 -12.65
CA ILE A 181 7.39 4.73 -11.76
C ILE A 181 7.09 3.44 -12.53
N THR A 182 7.72 2.33 -12.13
CA THR A 182 7.44 1.02 -12.73
C THR A 182 6.55 0.17 -11.83
N ARG A 183 6.44 0.54 -10.55
CA ARG A 183 5.55 -0.09 -9.56
C ARG A 183 4.97 0.93 -8.61
N PHE A 184 3.83 0.60 -8.01
CA PHE A 184 3.18 1.48 -7.04
C PHE A 184 4.02 1.69 -5.77
N ASP A 185 4.90 0.76 -5.42
CA ASP A 185 5.81 0.91 -4.27
C ASP A 185 6.76 2.11 -4.42
N ASP A 186 7.10 2.49 -5.66
CA ASP A 186 7.97 3.64 -5.91
C ASP A 186 7.31 4.97 -5.52
N VAL A 187 5.97 4.99 -5.34
CA VAL A 187 5.25 6.15 -4.82
C VAL A 187 5.70 6.49 -3.40
N PHE A 188 6.08 5.50 -2.58
CA PHE A 188 6.49 5.72 -1.18
C PHE A 188 7.82 6.47 -1.04
N GLN A 189 8.53 6.77 -2.13
CA GLN A 189 9.74 7.62 -2.10
C GLN A 189 9.47 9.06 -1.64
N VAL A 190 8.20 9.49 -1.57
CA VAL A 190 7.82 10.79 -0.98
C VAL A 190 7.77 10.79 0.54
N GLU A 191 7.76 9.61 1.16
CA GLU A 191 7.69 9.48 2.62
C GLU A 191 9.04 9.78 3.27
N GLU A 192 9.03 10.22 4.53
CA GLU A 192 10.27 10.47 5.28
C GLU A 192 11.09 9.18 5.49
N ASP A 193 10.39 8.06 5.63
CA ASP A 193 10.95 6.70 5.69
C ASP A 193 10.26 5.82 4.63
N PRO A 194 10.77 5.83 3.38
CA PRO A 194 10.19 5.06 2.28
C PRO A 194 10.16 3.55 2.56
N GLU A 195 11.20 3.04 3.25
CA GLU A 195 11.33 1.62 3.56
C GLU A 195 10.23 1.18 4.52
N ALA A 196 10.02 1.93 5.60
CA ALA A 196 8.95 1.63 6.55
C ALA A 196 7.55 1.70 5.92
N ALA A 197 7.33 2.68 5.05
CA ALA A 197 6.07 2.82 4.31
C ALA A 197 5.82 1.63 3.37
N MET A 198 6.83 1.21 2.60
CA MET A 198 6.74 0.03 1.74
C MET A 198 6.46 -1.25 2.52
N ILE A 199 7.19 -1.52 3.61
CA ILE A 199 6.97 -2.71 4.48
C ILE A 199 5.54 -2.74 5.00
N SER A 200 5.07 -1.59 5.49
CA SER A 200 3.73 -1.43 6.04
C SER A 200 2.65 -1.61 4.99
N ALA A 201 2.82 -1.05 3.79
CA ALA A 201 1.83 -1.21 2.72
C ALA A 201 1.79 -2.66 2.21
N ALA A 202 2.93 -3.30 2.03
CA ALA A 202 3.03 -4.70 1.63
C ALA A 202 2.42 -5.67 2.66
N TYR A 203 2.35 -5.29 3.93
CA TYR A 203 1.78 -6.14 4.98
C TYR A 203 0.32 -6.49 4.75
N PHE A 204 -0.46 -5.58 4.17
CA PHE A 204 -1.84 -5.85 3.76
C PHE A 204 -1.94 -7.08 2.84
N GLN A 205 -1.03 -7.19 1.86
CA GLN A 205 -0.98 -8.28 0.91
C GLN A 205 -0.57 -9.60 1.56
N ARG A 206 0.37 -9.53 2.52
CA ARG A 206 0.78 -10.68 3.33
C ARG A 206 -0.38 -11.23 4.15
N VAL A 207 -1.05 -10.38 4.93
CA VAL A 207 -2.22 -10.77 5.74
C VAL A 207 -3.33 -11.29 4.84
N ARG A 208 -3.65 -10.60 3.73
CA ARG A 208 -4.64 -11.09 2.77
C ARG A 208 -4.27 -12.46 2.20
N SER A 209 -3.01 -12.69 1.84
CA SER A 209 -2.57 -13.97 1.29
C SER A 209 -2.74 -15.10 2.30
N VAL A 210 -2.47 -14.86 3.59
CA VAL A 210 -2.73 -15.84 4.65
C VAL A 210 -4.25 -16.01 4.86
N CYS A 211 -4.99 -14.91 5.03
CA CYS A 211 -6.42 -14.93 5.39
C CYS A 211 -7.34 -15.38 4.25
N ASN A 212 -7.11 -15.02 2.99
CA ASN A 212 -7.94 -15.49 1.86
C ASN A 212 -7.90 -17.01 1.72
N ASN A 213 -6.74 -17.60 1.97
CA ASN A 213 -6.56 -19.06 1.99
C ASN A 213 -7.36 -19.73 3.12
N ILE A 214 -7.57 -19.00 4.21
CA ILE A 214 -8.38 -19.41 5.36
C ILE A 214 -9.89 -19.15 5.12
N ILE A 215 -10.28 -18.04 4.49
CA ILE A 215 -11.69 -17.62 4.33
C ILE A 215 -12.38 -18.34 3.17
N THR A 216 -11.71 -18.50 2.02
CA THR A 216 -12.30 -19.15 0.83
C THR A 216 -12.46 -20.67 1.01
N GLY A 217 -11.95 -21.23 2.11
CA GLY A 217 -11.96 -22.66 2.38
C GLY A 217 -11.12 -23.47 1.38
N HIS A 218 -10.30 -22.83 0.55
CA HIS A 218 -9.40 -23.52 -0.36
C HIS A 218 -8.23 -24.18 0.39
N LEU A 219 -7.80 -23.64 1.54
CA LEU A 219 -6.72 -24.24 2.33
C LEU A 219 -7.09 -24.57 3.79
N PHE A 220 -7.95 -23.85 4.53
CA PHE A 220 -8.32 -24.27 5.90
C PHE A 220 -9.65 -23.73 6.39
N ASN A 221 -10.35 -24.51 7.23
CA ASN A 221 -11.33 -23.99 8.18
C ASN A 221 -11.05 -24.51 9.60
N SER A 222 -10.53 -25.74 9.70
CA SER A 222 -9.89 -26.43 10.85
C SER A 222 -9.08 -27.64 10.34
N LEU A 223 -8.34 -28.35 11.21
CA LEU A 223 -7.52 -29.55 10.92
C LEU A 223 -8.23 -30.70 10.18
N PHE A 224 -9.54 -30.62 9.96
CA PHE A 224 -10.34 -31.67 9.32
C PHE A 224 -11.38 -31.17 8.32
N SER A 225 -11.54 -29.85 8.13
CA SER A 225 -12.67 -29.30 7.39
C SER A 225 -12.60 -29.54 5.87
N ASN A 226 -11.40 -29.49 5.29
CA ASN A 226 -11.16 -29.59 3.84
C ASN A 226 -10.27 -30.80 3.46
N GLY A 227 -9.97 -31.67 4.43
CA GLY A 227 -9.13 -32.86 4.27
C GLY A 227 -7.63 -32.59 4.46
N LEU A 228 -6.90 -33.66 4.82
CA LEU A 228 -5.49 -33.61 5.24
C LEU A 228 -4.54 -33.12 4.14
N THR A 229 -4.84 -33.40 2.86
CA THR A 229 -4.06 -32.91 1.72
C THR A 229 -4.19 -31.39 1.54
N SER A 230 -5.39 -30.84 1.72
CA SER A 230 -5.58 -29.38 1.70
C SER A 230 -4.81 -28.73 2.85
N TYR A 231 -4.83 -29.37 4.03
CA TYR A 231 -4.07 -28.94 5.20
C TYR A 231 -2.55 -28.93 4.93
N GLN A 232 -2.01 -29.98 4.33
CA GLN A 232 -0.60 -30.05 3.96
C GLN A 232 -0.21 -29.00 2.91
N ASN A 233 -1.03 -28.82 1.87
CA ASN A 233 -0.76 -27.84 0.81
C ASN A 233 -0.71 -26.44 1.38
N GLY A 234 -1.62 -26.12 2.30
CA GLY A 234 -1.66 -24.81 2.90
C GLY A 234 -0.50 -24.54 3.85
N LEU A 235 -0.05 -25.54 4.63
CA LEU A 235 1.19 -25.42 5.41
C LEU A 235 2.37 -25.14 4.48
N THR A 236 2.51 -25.92 3.41
CA THR A 236 3.63 -25.77 2.45
C THR A 236 3.63 -24.38 1.80
N TRP A 237 2.46 -23.90 1.37
CA TRP A 237 2.33 -22.60 0.73
C TRP A 237 2.58 -21.45 1.70
N ILE A 238 1.91 -21.45 2.85
CA ILE A 238 2.00 -20.37 3.83
C ILE A 238 3.41 -20.32 4.44
N ASP A 239 4.03 -21.46 4.76
CA ASP A 239 5.43 -21.52 5.21
C ASP A 239 6.38 -20.91 4.17
N GLY A 240 6.17 -21.25 2.89
CA GLY A 240 6.94 -20.70 1.78
C GLY A 240 6.85 -19.18 1.68
N ILE A 241 5.64 -18.62 1.61
CA ILE A 241 5.46 -17.16 1.48
C ILE A 241 5.83 -16.41 2.76
N THR A 242 5.72 -17.05 3.92
CA THR A 242 6.01 -16.43 5.23
C THR A 242 7.50 -16.20 5.40
N ASN A 243 8.30 -17.21 5.05
CA ASN A 243 9.75 -17.20 5.23
C ASN A 243 10.51 -16.61 4.04
N TYR A 244 9.97 -16.73 2.83
CA TYR A 244 10.69 -16.37 1.62
C TYR A 244 9.92 -15.43 0.69
N GLY A 245 8.64 -15.18 0.92
CA GLY A 245 7.87 -14.28 0.06
C GLY A 245 8.33 -12.84 0.20
N VAL A 246 8.54 -12.18 -0.94
CA VAL A 246 8.74 -10.73 -1.00
C VAL A 246 7.45 -10.10 -1.54
N PHE A 247 6.85 -9.24 -0.74
CA PHE A 247 5.58 -8.60 -1.06
C PHE A 247 5.81 -7.16 -1.52
N SER A 248 5.08 -6.77 -2.55
CA SER A 248 4.82 -5.38 -2.93
C SER A 248 3.50 -4.92 -2.31
N VAL A 249 3.17 -3.64 -2.47
CA VAL A 249 1.86 -3.09 -2.10
C VAL A 249 0.70 -3.71 -2.89
N THR A 250 0.97 -4.23 -4.09
CA THR A 250 -0.03 -4.82 -4.99
C THR A 250 -0.16 -6.34 -4.84
N GLY A 251 0.87 -7.05 -4.37
CA GLY A 251 0.81 -8.51 -4.24
C GLY A 251 2.10 -9.18 -3.80
N LEU A 252 2.18 -10.50 -4.01
CA LEU A 252 3.42 -11.25 -3.88
C LEU A 252 4.27 -10.99 -5.13
N ALA A 253 5.33 -10.20 -5.02
CA ALA A 253 6.22 -9.85 -6.13
C ALA A 253 7.15 -11.00 -6.52
N GLY A 254 7.48 -11.88 -5.56
CA GLY A 254 8.30 -13.05 -5.82
C GLY A 254 8.73 -13.76 -4.54
N MET A 255 9.72 -14.64 -4.67
CA MET A 255 10.37 -15.31 -3.54
C MET A 255 11.84 -14.90 -3.48
N SER A 256 12.42 -14.86 -2.28
CA SER A 256 13.81 -14.51 -2.04
C SER A 256 14.80 -15.52 -2.64
N GLU A 257 16.06 -15.10 -2.80
CA GLU A 257 17.15 -15.97 -3.27
C GLU A 257 17.26 -17.26 -2.45
N GLU A 258 17.02 -17.18 -1.13
CA GLU A 258 17.06 -18.33 -0.22
C GLU A 258 16.06 -19.44 -0.61
N PHE A 259 14.94 -19.10 -1.23
CA PHE A 259 13.95 -20.08 -1.71
C PHE A 259 14.45 -20.85 -2.94
N TYR A 260 15.06 -20.15 -3.88
CA TYR A 260 15.49 -20.73 -5.16
C TYR A 260 16.90 -21.33 -5.12
N GLY A 261 17.74 -20.90 -4.18
CA GLY A 261 19.14 -21.31 -4.08
C GLY A 261 19.89 -21.11 -5.41
N ASP A 262 20.66 -22.11 -5.84
CA ASP A 262 21.43 -22.07 -7.09
C ASP A 262 20.58 -21.93 -8.38
N ALA A 263 19.25 -22.01 -8.28
CA ALA A 263 18.32 -21.83 -9.40
C ALA A 263 17.76 -20.39 -9.48
N PHE A 264 18.22 -19.47 -8.62
CA PHE A 264 17.84 -18.07 -8.68
C PHE A 264 18.37 -17.43 -9.97
N ASP A 265 17.46 -17.02 -10.85
CA ASP A 265 17.75 -16.26 -12.05
C ASP A 265 17.44 -14.79 -11.75
N GLU A 266 18.47 -13.95 -11.62
CA GLU A 266 18.35 -12.51 -11.30
C GLU A 266 17.39 -11.76 -12.24
N GLY A 267 17.09 -12.32 -13.43
CA GLY A 267 16.16 -11.75 -14.40
C GLY A 267 14.68 -12.18 -14.27
N GLN A 268 14.27 -12.90 -13.23
CA GLN A 268 12.91 -13.45 -13.09
C GLN A 268 12.07 -12.89 -11.93
N SER A 269 12.58 -11.97 -11.11
CA SER A 269 11.87 -11.50 -9.91
C SER A 269 11.82 -9.97 -9.82
N ASP A 270 10.60 -9.40 -9.79
CA ASP A 270 10.29 -7.97 -9.55
C ASP A 270 10.58 -7.51 -8.11
N ILE A 271 11.47 -8.20 -7.41
CA ILE A 271 11.74 -8.01 -5.98
C ILE A 271 12.86 -6.99 -5.74
N GLU A 272 13.61 -6.58 -6.77
CA GLU A 272 14.73 -5.65 -6.62
C GLU A 272 14.24 -4.31 -6.07
N GLY A 273 14.76 -3.88 -4.91
CA GLY A 273 14.37 -2.62 -4.27
C GLY A 273 13.15 -2.72 -3.34
N LEU A 274 12.50 -3.88 -3.23
CA LEU A 274 11.48 -4.11 -2.20
C LEU A 274 12.14 -4.54 -0.89
N PRO A 275 11.73 -3.96 0.26
CA PRO A 275 12.29 -4.33 1.55
C PRO A 275 11.78 -5.68 2.06
N ALA A 276 12.57 -6.29 2.93
CA ALA A 276 12.14 -7.48 3.66
C ALA A 276 11.06 -7.13 4.69
N PHE A 277 10.17 -8.08 4.97
CA PHE A 277 9.14 -7.90 5.98
C PHE A 277 9.75 -7.72 7.39
N ASP A 278 9.24 -6.74 8.12
CA ASP A 278 9.57 -6.50 9.53
C ASP A 278 8.29 -6.16 10.31
N ALA A 279 7.88 -7.05 11.21
CA ALA A 279 6.68 -6.88 12.02
C ALA A 279 6.78 -5.70 13.00
N GLU A 280 7.97 -5.37 13.49
CA GLU A 280 8.16 -4.24 14.42
C GLU A 280 7.92 -2.91 13.70
N VAL A 281 8.36 -2.81 12.43
CA VAL A 281 8.12 -1.65 11.58
C VAL A 281 6.62 -1.45 11.34
N VAL A 282 5.89 -2.52 10.99
CA VAL A 282 4.44 -2.45 10.78
C VAL A 282 3.72 -2.06 12.08
N GLN A 283 4.06 -2.68 13.20
CA GLN A 283 3.46 -2.39 14.51
C GLN A 283 3.73 -0.95 14.96
N ALA A 284 4.91 -0.39 14.64
CA ALA A 284 5.24 0.99 14.95
C ALA A 284 4.39 1.99 14.15
N ARG A 285 4.06 1.68 12.89
CA ARG A 285 3.19 2.51 12.05
C ARG A 285 1.71 2.37 12.44
N TYR A 286 1.28 1.17 12.80
CA TYR A 286 -0.11 0.86 13.17
C TYR A 286 -0.19 0.29 14.59
N PRO A 287 0.00 1.13 15.64
CA PRO A 287 0.08 0.66 17.03
C PRO A 287 -1.23 0.05 17.55
N ASP A 288 -2.37 0.39 16.96
CA ASP A 288 -3.69 -0.08 17.38
C ASP A 288 -4.14 -1.36 16.66
N LEU A 289 -3.40 -1.81 15.64
CA LEU A 289 -3.68 -3.06 14.94
C LEU A 289 -3.00 -4.25 15.63
N PRO A 290 -3.63 -5.44 15.64
CA PRO A 290 -3.14 -6.64 16.33
C PRO A 290 -2.06 -7.37 15.51
N ILE A 291 -1.01 -6.67 15.10
CA ILE A 291 0.06 -7.19 14.23
C ILE A 291 0.83 -8.29 14.97
N ALA A 292 1.25 -8.01 16.21
CA ALA A 292 2.00 -8.96 17.04
C ALA A 292 1.19 -10.23 17.34
N GLU A 293 -0.11 -10.10 17.63
CA GLU A 293 -0.99 -11.23 17.89
C GLU A 293 -1.22 -12.08 16.63
N PHE A 294 -1.38 -11.44 15.46
CA PHE A 294 -1.51 -12.16 14.19
C PHE A 294 -0.24 -12.96 13.86
N GLU A 295 0.94 -12.34 13.92
CA GLU A 295 2.20 -13.03 13.61
C GLU A 295 2.51 -14.13 14.64
N ALA A 296 2.16 -13.94 15.92
CA ALA A 296 2.30 -15.00 16.94
C ALA A 296 1.37 -16.19 16.68
N ALA A 297 0.15 -15.94 16.21
CA ALA A 297 -0.76 -17.00 15.80
C ALA A 297 -0.23 -17.73 14.55
N LEU A 298 0.28 -17.00 13.57
CA LEU A 298 0.90 -17.58 12.37
C LEU A 298 2.09 -18.49 12.73
N ASP A 299 3.01 -18.02 13.59
CA ASP A 299 4.15 -18.81 14.07
C ASP A 299 3.72 -20.06 14.84
N SER A 300 2.73 -19.92 15.73
CA SER A 300 2.15 -21.06 16.45
C SER A 300 1.57 -22.11 15.49
N TRP A 301 0.88 -21.66 14.44
CA TRP A 301 0.31 -22.57 13.45
C TRP A 301 1.39 -23.26 12.60
N LEU A 302 2.41 -22.53 12.15
CA LEU A 302 3.54 -23.10 11.40
C LEU A 302 4.40 -24.05 12.25
N THR A 303 4.44 -23.83 13.56
CA THR A 303 5.14 -24.72 14.50
C THR A 303 4.34 -26.01 14.78
N ASN A 304 3.05 -25.87 15.12
CA ASN A 304 2.25 -26.99 15.61
C ASN A 304 1.56 -27.77 14.48
N GLY A 305 1.25 -27.11 13.36
CA GLY A 305 0.55 -27.70 12.23
C GLY A 305 1.28 -28.90 11.60
N PRO A 306 2.60 -28.83 11.33
CA PRO A 306 3.35 -29.97 10.81
C PRO A 306 3.36 -31.18 11.76
N ILE A 307 3.44 -30.94 13.06
CA ILE A 307 3.42 -31.98 14.10
C ILE A 307 2.04 -32.67 14.12
N ALA A 308 0.96 -31.89 14.11
CA ALA A 308 -0.40 -32.39 14.02
C ALA A 308 -0.61 -33.22 12.73
N LEU A 309 -0.12 -32.71 11.59
CA LEU A 309 -0.20 -33.37 10.29
C LEU A 309 0.54 -34.72 10.28
N GLU A 310 1.73 -34.81 10.88
CA GLU A 310 2.50 -36.06 11.00
C GLU A 310 1.73 -37.12 11.79
N ALA A 311 1.19 -36.74 12.96
CA ALA A 311 0.40 -37.63 13.80
C ALA A 311 -0.83 -38.18 13.05
N LEU A 312 -1.55 -37.30 12.35
CA LEU A 312 -2.73 -37.68 11.55
C LEU A 312 -2.37 -38.60 10.38
N ASN A 313 -1.26 -38.34 9.68
CA ASN A 313 -0.77 -39.24 8.62
C ASN A 313 -0.37 -40.63 9.15
N ALA A 314 0.07 -40.71 10.42
CA ALA A 314 0.34 -41.97 11.11
C ALA A 314 -0.92 -42.69 11.62
N GLY A 315 -2.12 -42.13 11.38
CA GLY A 315 -3.39 -42.66 11.88
C GLY A 315 -3.57 -42.47 13.40
N GLN A 316 -2.87 -41.50 13.98
CA GLN A 316 -2.94 -41.14 15.39
C GLN A 316 -3.83 -39.91 15.60
N ASP A 317 -4.09 -39.59 16.86
CA ASP A 317 -4.74 -38.33 17.25
C ASP A 317 -3.72 -37.18 17.18
N ALA A 318 -4.17 -35.99 16.75
CA ALA A 318 -3.30 -34.82 16.61
C ALA A 318 -2.82 -34.25 17.96
N GLY A 319 -3.51 -34.59 19.07
CA GLY A 319 -3.16 -34.21 20.43
C GLY A 319 -3.07 -32.70 20.63
N GLU A 320 -2.24 -32.29 21.59
CA GLU A 320 -2.03 -30.89 21.97
C GLU A 320 -1.54 -30.02 20.79
N ALA A 321 -0.71 -30.57 19.90
CA ALA A 321 -0.28 -29.85 18.70
C ALA A 321 -1.47 -29.55 17.76
N GLY A 322 -2.43 -30.49 17.65
CA GLY A 322 -3.67 -30.27 16.93
C GLY A 322 -4.50 -29.14 17.54
N ASP A 323 -4.71 -29.17 18.86
CA ASP A 323 -5.47 -28.15 19.57
C ASP A 323 -4.85 -26.75 19.43
N LEU A 324 -3.52 -26.65 19.53
CA LEU A 324 -2.78 -25.39 19.35
C LEU A 324 -2.86 -24.87 17.91
N ALA A 325 -2.75 -25.75 16.91
CA ALA A 325 -2.86 -25.37 15.51
C ALA A 325 -4.29 -24.90 15.17
N ASP A 326 -5.33 -25.57 15.67
CA ASP A 326 -6.72 -25.14 15.46
C ASP A 326 -7.03 -23.81 16.15
N ALA A 327 -6.50 -23.58 17.36
CA ALA A 327 -6.61 -22.30 18.05
C ALA A 327 -5.93 -21.17 17.25
N ALA A 328 -4.71 -21.41 16.79
CA ALA A 328 -3.96 -20.45 15.97
C ALA A 328 -4.68 -20.07 14.67
N VAL A 329 -5.38 -21.02 14.02
CA VAL A 329 -6.22 -20.71 12.85
C VAL A 329 -7.37 -19.76 13.21
N GLN A 330 -8.01 -19.90 14.37
CA GLN A 330 -9.07 -18.98 14.80
C GLN A 330 -8.53 -17.59 15.14
N ASP A 331 -7.37 -17.53 15.76
CA ASP A 331 -6.71 -16.26 16.08
C ASP A 331 -6.29 -15.52 14.80
N MET A 332 -5.67 -16.20 13.84
CA MET A 332 -5.36 -15.63 12.52
C MET A 332 -6.60 -15.12 11.79
N LYS A 333 -7.74 -15.83 11.86
CA LYS A 333 -9.02 -15.34 11.29
C LYS A 333 -9.45 -14.03 11.94
N THR A 334 -9.40 -13.99 13.27
CA THR A 334 -9.87 -12.86 14.07
C THR A 334 -9.00 -11.63 13.86
N TYR A 335 -7.68 -11.78 14.07
CA TYR A 335 -6.74 -10.66 13.97
C TYR A 335 -6.52 -10.23 12.52
N GLY A 336 -6.49 -11.18 11.59
CA GLY A 336 -6.37 -10.86 10.17
C GLY A 336 -7.55 -10.03 9.67
N GLN A 337 -8.79 -10.34 10.09
CA GLN A 337 -9.95 -9.52 9.77
C GLN A 337 -9.83 -8.11 10.36
N GLN A 338 -9.42 -7.98 11.63
CA GLN A 338 -9.23 -6.67 12.27
C GLN A 338 -8.18 -5.82 11.55
N ILE A 339 -7.06 -6.43 11.13
CA ILE A 339 -6.03 -5.74 10.36
C ILE A 339 -6.60 -5.24 9.03
N LEU A 340 -7.26 -6.10 8.26
CA LEU A 340 -7.79 -5.75 6.93
C LEU A 340 -8.89 -4.68 7.00
N GLU A 341 -9.72 -4.72 8.04
CA GLU A 341 -10.70 -3.65 8.34
C GLU A 341 -10.00 -2.34 8.70
N GLY A 342 -8.89 -2.39 9.46
CA GLY A 342 -8.07 -1.24 9.81
C GLY A 342 -7.50 -0.50 8.60
N TYR A 343 -6.93 -1.20 7.62
CA TYR A 343 -6.46 -0.58 6.37
C TYR A 343 -7.60 0.11 5.60
N THR A 344 -8.80 -0.47 5.65
CA THR A 344 -9.97 0.13 4.99
C THR A 344 -10.46 1.38 5.72
N ALA A 345 -10.31 1.47 7.05
CA ALA A 345 -10.67 2.64 7.84
C ALA A 345 -9.81 3.86 7.49
N HIS A 346 -8.52 3.66 7.24
CA HIS A 346 -7.61 4.75 6.85
C HIS A 346 -8.01 5.47 5.55
N LEU A 347 -8.76 4.81 4.66
CA LEU A 347 -9.31 5.47 3.47
C LEU A 347 -10.22 6.66 3.82
N LYS A 348 -10.82 6.65 5.01
CA LYS A 348 -11.73 7.69 5.52
C LYS A 348 -11.03 8.74 6.38
N GLY A 349 -9.70 8.65 6.55
CA GLY A 349 -8.97 9.49 7.50
C GLY A 349 -9.27 9.18 8.97
N GLU A 350 -9.72 7.96 9.27
CA GLU A 350 -10.00 7.46 10.63
C GLU A 350 -8.75 6.88 11.34
#